data_AF-A0A8K0G670-F1
#
_entry.id   AF-A0A8K0G670-F1
#
_cell.length_a   1.000
_cell.length_b   1.000
_cell.length_c   1.000
_cell.angle_alpha   90.00
_cell.angle_beta   90.00
_cell.angle_gamma   90.00
#
_symmetry.space_group_name_H-M   'P 1'
#
loop_
_entity.id
_entity.type
_entity.pdbx_description
1 polymer ?
#
loop_
_entity_poly.entity_id
_entity_poly.type
_entity_poly.pdbx_seq_one_letter_code
_entity_poly.pdbx_strand_id
1 'polypeptide(L)'
;MNVIGIGQGTIDISHKVMLTSYSCCNNYKGTISCLVVSQIFSALPTHTFNRNAIEIPPNIKLADPRFNESRSIDVLLGAADVEKMYRMVWVHPEHRRYQRILWRETTNDEICTYELNTVTYDTTSAPYLTIRCLIQIALDKQDYYRLQSQVIKED
;
A
#
# COMPACT_ATOMS: atom_id res chain seq x y z
N MET A 1 4.70 -20.79 -2.00
CA MET A 1 4.74 -19.49 -1.28
C MET A 1 3.31 -19.03 -1.14
N ASN A 2 2.89 -18.55 0.02
CA ASN A 2 1.49 -18.20 0.25
C ASN A 2 1.35 -16.68 0.21
N VAL A 3 0.42 -16.19 -0.59
CA VAL A 3 0.11 -14.75 -0.70
C VAL A 3 -1.27 -14.53 -0.08
N ILE A 4 -1.36 -13.54 0.81
CA ILE A 4 -2.58 -13.15 1.51
C ILE A 4 -2.82 -11.67 1.21
N GLY A 5 -4.08 -11.24 1.19
CA GLY A 5 -4.45 -9.83 0.97
C GLY A 5 -4.65 -9.43 -0.49
N ILE A 6 -4.61 -10.39 -1.42
CA ILE A 6 -5.00 -10.23 -2.82
C ILE A 6 -6.29 -11.03 -3.02
N GLY A 7 -7.44 -10.36 -3.19
CA GLY A 7 -8.75 -11.01 -3.27
C GLY A 7 -9.31 -11.51 -1.92
N GLN A 8 -10.00 -12.66 -1.92
CA GLN A 8 -10.51 -13.30 -0.70
C GLN A 8 -9.73 -14.59 -0.39
N GLY A 9 -9.03 -14.61 0.74
CA GLY A 9 -8.35 -15.80 1.28
C GLY A 9 -6.84 -15.86 1.05
N THR A 10 -6.26 -17.01 1.38
CA THR A 10 -4.85 -17.35 1.16
C THR A 10 -4.69 -18.02 -0.20
N ILE A 11 -3.81 -17.49 -1.04
CA ILE A 11 -3.52 -18.04 -2.38
C ILE A 11 -2.16 -18.74 -2.33
N ASP A 12 -2.16 -20.03 -2.64
CA ASP A 12 -0.93 -20.81 -2.81
C ASP A 12 -0.32 -20.53 -4.20
N ILE A 13 0.91 -20.01 -4.20
CA ILE A 13 1.64 -19.70 -5.43
C ILE A 13 2.49 -20.89 -5.85
N SER A 14 2.20 -21.40 -7.04
CA SER A 14 2.94 -22.49 -7.68
C SER A 14 3.91 -22.02 -8.77
N HIS A 15 3.68 -20.83 -9.35
CA HIS A 15 4.44 -20.36 -10.52
C HIS A 15 4.87 -18.90 -10.39
N LYS A 16 6.03 -18.60 -10.97
CA LYS A 16 6.62 -17.27 -11.04
C LYS A 16 7.06 -17.00 -12.47
N VAL A 17 6.78 -15.81 -12.98
CA VAL A 17 7.15 -15.37 -14.33
C VAL A 17 8.06 -14.14 -14.24
N MET A 18 9.01 -14.03 -15.16
CA MET A 18 9.84 -12.83 -15.32
C MET A 18 9.19 -11.94 -16.38
N LEU A 19 8.75 -10.75 -16.01
CA LEU A 19 8.23 -9.75 -16.95
C LEU A 19 9.29 -8.70 -17.21
N THR A 20 9.45 -8.27 -18.46
CA THR A 20 10.29 -7.12 -18.81
C THR A 20 9.41 -5.90 -19.03
N SER A 21 9.59 -4.90 -18.19
CA SER A 21 8.89 -3.61 -18.27
C SER A 21 9.76 -2.56 -18.96
N TYR A 22 9.11 -1.66 -19.68
CA TYR A 22 9.74 -0.55 -20.38
C TYR A 22 9.13 0.75 -19.89
N SER A 23 9.97 1.75 -19.62
CA SER A 23 9.51 3.08 -19.28
C SER A 23 8.82 3.73 -20.48
N CYS A 24 7.68 4.40 -20.22
CA CYS A 24 6.96 5.15 -21.26
C CYS A 24 7.56 6.54 -21.52
N CYS A 25 8.54 6.99 -20.72
CA CYS A 25 9.09 8.35 -20.77
C CYS A 25 10.60 8.41 -20.99
N ASN A 26 11.32 7.28 -20.94
CA ASN A 26 12.76 7.22 -21.18
C ASN A 26 13.21 5.81 -21.60
N ASN A 27 14.51 5.60 -21.81
CA ASN A 27 15.08 4.33 -22.24
C ASN A 27 15.27 3.30 -21.11
N TYR A 28 14.68 3.53 -19.93
CA TYR A 28 14.76 2.57 -18.84
C TYR A 28 13.99 1.30 -19.17
N LYS A 29 14.61 0.16 -18.87
CA LYS A 29 14.00 -1.17 -18.88
C LYS A 29 14.37 -1.91 -17.60
N GLY A 30 13.41 -2.64 -17.04
CA GLY A 30 13.61 -3.38 -15.80
C GLY A 30 12.87 -4.71 -15.86
N THR A 31 13.47 -5.77 -15.32
CA THR A 31 12.84 -7.08 -15.23
C THR A 31 12.26 -7.28 -13.83
N ILE A 32 10.99 -7.66 -13.75
CA ILE A 32 10.24 -7.82 -12.49
C ILE A 32 9.84 -9.27 -12.30
N SER A 33 10.08 -9.73 -11.06
CA SER A 33 9.70 -11.02 -10.50
C SER A 33 8.21 -11.19 -10.20
N CYS A 34 7.33 -11.59 -11.13
CA CYS A 34 5.88 -11.66 -10.86
C CYS A 34 5.41 -13.05 -10.42
N LEU A 35 4.54 -13.10 -9.40
CA LEU A 35 3.87 -14.33 -8.96
C LEU A 35 2.60 -14.54 -9.78
N VAL A 36 2.33 -15.78 -10.19
CA VAL A 36 1.11 -16.12 -10.94
C VAL A 36 0.01 -16.52 -9.96
N VAL A 37 -1.08 -15.78 -9.96
CA VAL A 37 -2.30 -16.05 -9.17
C VAL A 37 -3.48 -16.31 -10.10
N SER A 38 -4.45 -17.10 -9.64
CA SER A 38 -5.67 -17.40 -10.41
C SER A 38 -6.54 -16.17 -10.62
N GLN A 39 -6.56 -15.25 -9.66
CA GLN A 39 -7.27 -13.98 -9.74
C GLN A 39 -6.59 -12.95 -8.83
N ILE A 40 -6.28 -11.77 -9.37
CA ILE A 40 -5.71 -10.67 -8.59
C ILE A 40 -6.83 -9.92 -7.84
N PHE A 41 -7.84 -9.46 -8.57
CA PHE A 41 -9.02 -8.78 -8.02
C PHE A 41 -10.27 -9.09 -8.86
N SER A 42 -11.45 -8.73 -8.35
CA SER A 42 -12.62 -8.54 -9.20
C SER A 42 -12.37 -7.43 -10.23
N ALA A 43 -13.27 -7.27 -11.20
CA ALA A 43 -13.17 -6.18 -12.16
C ALA A 43 -13.04 -4.83 -11.44
N LEU A 44 -12.04 -4.03 -11.82
CA LEU A 44 -11.81 -2.67 -11.36
C LEU A 44 -11.87 -1.70 -12.55
N PRO A 45 -12.46 -0.49 -12.35
CA PRO A 45 -13.34 -0.11 -11.25
C PRO A 45 -14.54 -1.06 -11.12
N THR A 46 -15.15 -1.16 -9.93
CA THR A 46 -16.30 -2.06 -9.70
C THR A 46 -17.47 -1.78 -10.64
N HIS A 47 -17.60 -0.52 -11.08
CA HIS A 47 -18.53 -0.10 -12.12
C HIS A 47 -17.83 0.82 -13.12
N THR A 48 -18.19 0.68 -14.40
CA THR A 48 -17.76 1.61 -15.44
C THR A 48 -18.36 2.99 -15.16
N PHE A 49 -17.53 4.03 -15.22
CA PHE A 49 -17.97 5.40 -15.02
C PHE A 49 -17.63 6.29 -16.23
N ASN A 50 -18.27 7.47 -16.27
CA ASN A 50 -18.09 8.41 -17.36
C ASN A 50 -16.70 9.07 -17.26
N ARG A 51 -15.81 8.75 -18.19
CA ARG A 51 -14.47 9.36 -18.31
C ARG A 51 -14.52 10.88 -18.40
N ASN A 52 -15.52 11.44 -19.07
CA ASN A 52 -15.63 12.88 -19.31
C ASN A 52 -16.07 13.66 -18.06
N ALA A 53 -16.52 12.97 -17.00
CA ALA A 53 -16.77 13.60 -15.71
C ALA A 53 -15.47 13.96 -14.98
N ILE A 54 -14.32 13.45 -15.43
CA ILE A 54 -13.01 13.76 -14.89
C ILE A 54 -12.31 14.71 -15.85
N GLU A 55 -11.97 15.90 -15.37
CA GLU A 55 -11.21 16.89 -16.13
C GLU A 55 -9.73 16.49 -16.18
N ILE A 56 -9.36 15.71 -17.19
CA ILE A 56 -7.97 15.31 -17.42
C ILE A 56 -7.28 16.40 -18.24
N PRO A 57 -6.19 17.02 -17.74
CA PRO A 57 -5.47 18.05 -18.46
C PRO A 57 -5.03 17.59 -19.87
N PRO A 58 -5.12 18.47 -20.90
CA PRO A 58 -5.03 18.08 -22.30
C PRO A 58 -3.69 17.54 -22.81
N ASN A 59 -2.68 17.36 -21.95
CA ASN A 59 -1.36 16.83 -22.33
C ASN A 59 -0.87 15.70 -21.40
N ILE A 60 -1.77 15.07 -20.65
CA ILE A 60 -1.42 13.94 -19.79
C ILE A 60 -1.68 12.63 -20.54
N LYS A 61 -0.60 11.90 -20.83
CA LYS A 61 -0.69 10.51 -21.30
C LYS A 61 -0.93 9.61 -20.10
N LEU A 62 -2.16 9.09 -20.00
CA LEU A 62 -2.53 8.16 -18.95
C LEU A 62 -1.78 6.83 -19.10
N ALA A 63 -1.39 6.23 -17.98
CA ALA A 63 -0.81 4.89 -17.94
C ALA A 63 -1.83 3.85 -18.42
N ASP A 64 -3.10 4.02 -18.05
CA ASP A 64 -4.23 3.25 -18.57
C ASP A 64 -5.28 4.20 -19.18
N PRO A 65 -5.38 4.30 -20.51
CA PRO A 65 -6.41 5.09 -21.18
C PRO A 65 -7.85 4.64 -20.91
N ARG A 66 -8.03 3.39 -20.44
CA ARG A 66 -9.33 2.73 -20.19
C ARG A 66 -9.61 2.55 -18.69
N PHE A 67 -8.95 3.33 -17.83
CA PHE A 67 -9.07 3.27 -16.37
C PHE A 67 -10.52 3.41 -15.84
N ASN A 68 -11.43 3.98 -16.64
CA ASN A 68 -12.82 4.18 -16.29
C ASN A 68 -13.72 2.97 -16.58
N GLU A 69 -13.20 1.94 -17.26
CA GLU A 69 -13.95 0.76 -17.67
C GLU A 69 -13.73 -0.39 -16.68
N SER A 70 -14.83 -0.97 -16.16
CA SER A 70 -14.75 -2.12 -15.26
C SER A 70 -14.15 -3.34 -15.97
N ARG A 71 -12.91 -3.71 -15.62
CA ARG A 71 -12.16 -4.77 -16.30
C ARG A 71 -11.28 -5.56 -15.33
N SER A 72 -10.92 -6.78 -15.72
CA SER A 72 -9.95 -7.59 -14.98
C SER A 72 -8.56 -6.95 -15.02
N ILE A 73 -7.81 -7.10 -13.92
CA ILE A 73 -6.42 -6.66 -13.83
C ILE A 73 -5.51 -7.78 -14.30
N ASP A 74 -4.66 -7.51 -15.29
CA ASP A 74 -3.70 -8.48 -15.82
C ASP A 74 -2.42 -8.56 -14.98
N VAL A 75 -1.95 -7.42 -14.48
CA VAL A 75 -0.72 -7.30 -13.68
C VAL A 75 -0.94 -6.30 -12.56
N LEU A 76 -0.67 -6.70 -11.31
CA LEU A 76 -0.64 -5.81 -10.16
C LEU A 76 0.82 -5.51 -9.79
N LEU A 77 1.23 -4.26 -9.94
CA LEU A 77 2.54 -3.75 -9.55
C LEU A 77 2.40 -2.86 -8.33
N GLY A 78 3.37 -2.91 -7.41
CA GLY A 78 3.39 -2.01 -6.25
C GLY A 78 2.38 -2.34 -5.15
N ALA A 79 1.85 -3.58 -5.11
CA ALA A 79 1.25 -4.12 -3.90
C ALA A 79 2.34 -4.26 -2.83
N ALA A 80 2.64 -3.15 -2.18
CA ALA A 80 3.61 -3.08 -1.12
C ALA A 80 2.93 -3.48 0.19
N ASP A 81 3.75 -4.01 1.09
CA ASP A 81 3.40 -4.23 2.48
C ASP A 81 3.16 -2.87 3.16
N VAL A 82 1.93 -2.36 3.10
CA VAL A 82 1.47 -1.19 3.86
C VAL A 82 1.33 -1.54 5.35
N GLU A 83 1.34 -2.84 5.69
CA GLU A 83 1.36 -3.32 7.08
C GLU A 83 2.59 -2.73 7.81
N LYS A 84 3.77 -2.69 7.19
CA LYS A 84 4.95 -2.08 7.83
C LYS A 84 4.93 -0.55 7.89
N MET A 85 3.97 0.13 7.27
CA MET A 85 3.83 1.59 7.32
C MET A 85 3.52 2.10 8.73
N TYR A 86 2.68 1.37 9.48
CA TYR A 86 2.36 1.70 10.88
C TYR A 86 3.62 1.77 11.76
N ARG A 87 4.60 0.89 11.48
CA ARG A 87 5.88 0.83 12.21
C ARG A 87 6.80 2.01 11.93
N MET A 88 6.48 2.87 10.97
CA MET A 88 7.22 4.11 10.70
C MET A 88 6.72 5.30 11.52
N VAL A 89 5.59 5.15 12.24
CA VAL A 89 4.97 6.22 13.02
C VAL A 89 5.18 6.00 14.52
N TRP A 90 5.92 6.89 15.16
CA TRP A 90 6.16 6.83 16.61
C TRP A 90 4.93 7.22 17.40
N VAL A 91 4.62 6.43 18.43
CA VAL A 91 3.64 6.80 19.45
C VAL A 91 4.32 7.72 20.47
N HIS A 92 3.63 8.80 20.83
CA HIS A 92 4.09 9.71 21.87
C HIS A 92 4.44 8.93 23.15
N PRO A 93 5.60 9.18 23.80
CA PRO A 93 6.04 8.39 24.96
C PRO A 93 4.97 8.19 26.04
N GLU A 94 4.19 9.23 26.34
CA GLU A 94 3.12 9.18 27.36
C GLU A 94 1.93 8.27 26.99
N HIS A 95 1.78 7.92 25.71
CA HIS A 95 0.71 7.07 25.19
C HIS A 95 1.16 5.63 24.97
N ARG A 96 2.47 5.33 25.01
CA ARG A 96 3.02 3.97 24.81
C ARG A 96 2.53 2.98 25.88
N ARG A 97 2.24 3.46 27.09
CA ARG A 97 1.61 2.67 28.16
C ARG A 97 0.27 2.04 27.77
N TYR A 98 -0.42 2.58 26.77
CA TYR A 98 -1.68 2.02 26.27
C TYR A 98 -1.47 0.94 25.19
N GLN A 99 -0.24 0.74 24.73
CA GLN A 99 0.15 -0.30 23.78
C GLN A 99 1.08 -1.32 24.45
N ARG A 100 0.66 -1.85 25.60
CA ARG A 100 1.40 -2.88 26.33
C ARG A 100 1.03 -4.26 25.83
N ILE A 101 2.05 -5.11 25.69
CA ILE A 101 1.88 -6.54 25.42
C ILE A 101 2.53 -7.36 26.52
N LEU A 102 1.96 -8.54 26.75
CA LEU A 102 2.56 -9.58 27.57
C LEU A 102 3.23 -10.59 26.65
N TRP A 103 4.49 -10.90 26.91
CA TRP A 103 5.26 -11.82 26.08
C TRP A 103 6.20 -12.70 26.90
N ARG A 104 6.36 -13.94 26.47
CA ARG A 104 7.37 -14.89 26.93
C ARG A 104 7.70 -15.84 25.78
N GLU A 105 8.94 -16.33 25.74
CA GLU A 105 9.42 -17.18 24.64
C GLU A 105 8.86 -18.61 24.77
N THR A 106 8.90 -19.17 25.98
CA THR A 106 8.40 -20.52 26.27
C THR A 106 7.39 -20.50 27.41
N THR A 107 6.65 -21.59 27.59
CA THR A 107 5.67 -21.71 28.68
C THR A 107 6.28 -21.68 30.08
N ASN A 108 7.59 -21.93 30.18
CA ASN A 108 8.34 -21.98 31.43
C ASN A 108 9.00 -20.64 31.78
N ASP A 109 9.08 -19.71 30.82
CA ASP A 109 9.64 -18.39 31.07
C ASP A 109 8.64 -17.49 31.79
N GLU A 110 9.18 -16.55 32.57
CA GLU A 110 8.38 -15.50 33.19
C GLU A 110 7.72 -14.61 32.14
N ILE A 111 6.50 -14.18 32.42
CA ILE A 111 5.77 -13.26 31.53
C ILE A 111 6.37 -11.86 31.70
N CYS A 112 6.94 -11.35 30.62
CA CYS A 112 7.45 -9.99 30.53
C CYS A 112 6.37 -9.04 29.98
N THR A 113 6.42 -7.77 30.39
CA THR A 113 5.59 -6.70 29.83
C THR A 113 6.43 -5.79 28.95
N TYR A 114 5.99 -5.54 27.73
CA TYR A 114 6.65 -4.64 26.77
C TYR A 114 5.71 -3.52 26.36
N GLU A 115 6.27 -2.34 26.07
CA GLU A 115 5.54 -1.21 25.48
C GLU A 115 5.93 -1.06 24.02
N LEU A 116 4.94 -1.03 23.13
CA LEU A 116 5.17 -0.78 21.72
C LEU A 116 5.44 0.71 21.49
N ASN A 117 6.45 0.96 20.67
CA ASN A 117 6.96 2.30 20.41
C ASN A 117 6.29 3.01 19.23
N THR A 118 5.71 2.23 18.32
CA THR A 118 5.15 2.71 17.06
C THR A 118 3.70 2.29 16.97
N VAL A 119 2.94 2.92 16.09
CA VAL A 119 1.55 2.55 15.82
C VAL A 119 1.50 1.06 15.51
N THR A 120 0.60 0.36 16.20
CA THR A 120 0.42 -1.09 16.06
C THR A 120 -0.86 -1.43 15.30
N TYR A 121 -0.84 -2.62 14.73
CA TYR A 121 -1.98 -3.28 14.10
C TYR A 121 -3.17 -3.38 15.05
N ASP A 122 -4.36 -3.59 14.50
CA ASP A 122 -5.62 -3.83 15.24
C ASP A 122 -6.11 -2.70 16.14
N THR A 123 -5.50 -1.51 16.10
CA THR A 123 -6.10 -0.32 16.71
C THR A 123 -6.97 0.41 15.69
N THR A 124 -8.21 0.74 16.07
CA THR A 124 -9.16 1.46 15.21
C THR A 124 -8.60 2.80 14.71
N SER A 125 -7.69 3.41 15.47
CA SER A 125 -7.02 4.68 15.14
C SER A 125 -5.78 4.53 14.24
N ALA A 126 -5.21 3.33 14.06
CA ALA A 126 -3.95 3.16 13.34
C ALA A 126 -3.99 3.69 11.89
N PRO A 127 -5.02 3.40 11.07
CA PRO A 127 -5.12 3.93 9.71
C PRO A 127 -5.14 5.46 9.71
N TYR A 128 -5.97 6.05 10.57
CA TYR A 128 -6.08 7.50 10.67
C TYR A 128 -4.74 8.15 11.05
N LEU A 129 -4.09 7.68 12.11
CA LEU A 129 -2.81 8.24 12.57
C LEU A 129 -1.74 8.18 11.47
N THR A 130 -1.69 7.08 10.74
CA THR A 130 -0.65 6.86 9.73
C THR A 130 -0.88 7.69 8.48
N ILE A 131 -2.13 7.76 8.00
CA ILE A 131 -2.50 8.62 6.88
C ILE A 131 -2.29 10.09 7.24
N ARG A 132 -2.64 10.52 8.47
CA ARG A 132 -2.39 11.89 8.92
C ARG A 132 -0.91 12.24 8.98
N CYS A 133 -0.05 11.31 9.40
CA CYS A 133 1.40 11.50 9.34
C CYS A 133 1.90 11.66 7.90
N LEU A 134 1.41 10.84 6.95
CA LEU A 134 1.77 10.98 5.54
C LEU A 134 1.34 12.33 4.95
N ILE A 135 0.11 12.76 5.22
CA ILE A 135 -0.41 14.07 4.81
C ILE A 135 0.45 15.19 5.42
N GLN A 136 0.82 15.09 6.69
CA GLN A 136 1.68 16.08 7.33
C GLN A 136 3.06 16.14 6.68
N ILE A 137 3.68 14.99 6.40
CA ILE A 137 4.96 14.93 5.67
C ILE A 137 4.83 15.58 4.29
N ALA A 138 3.73 15.33 3.58
CA ALA A 138 3.46 15.95 2.29
C ALA A 138 3.36 17.48 2.39
N LEU A 139 2.69 18.00 3.43
CA LEU A 139 2.63 19.44 3.70
C LEU A 139 4.01 20.02 4.03
N ASP A 140 4.76 19.39 4.94
CA ASP A 140 6.07 19.86 5.41
C ASP A 140 7.13 19.86 4.30
N LYS A 141 6.98 18.98 3.31
CA LYS A 141 7.93 18.82 2.20
C LYS A 141 7.42 19.35 0.86
N GLN A 142 6.27 20.03 0.84
CA GLN A 142 5.62 20.48 -0.38
C GLN A 142 6.51 21.38 -1.25
N ASP A 143 7.35 22.20 -0.64
CA ASP A 143 8.26 23.09 -1.38
C ASP A 143 9.37 22.33 -2.12
N TYR A 144 9.78 21.17 -1.58
CA TYR A 144 10.84 20.33 -2.16
C TYR A 144 10.29 19.24 -3.10
N TYR A 145 9.11 18.70 -2.81
CA TYR A 145 8.49 17.56 -3.52
C TYR A 145 7.05 17.87 -3.95
N ARG A 146 6.86 18.98 -4.66
CA ARG A 146 5.53 19.54 -4.98
C ARG A 146 4.55 18.52 -5.60
N LEU A 147 5.00 17.76 -6.59
CA LEU A 147 4.15 16.78 -7.28
C LEU A 147 3.79 15.59 -6.37
N GLN A 148 4.76 15.04 -5.66
CA GLN A 148 4.55 13.91 -4.74
C GLN A 148 3.65 14.31 -3.57
N SER A 149 3.88 15.51 -3.01
CA SER A 149 3.06 16.06 -1.96
C SER A 149 1.62 16.29 -2.41
N GLN A 150 1.39 16.66 -3.67
CA GLN A 150 0.04 16.82 -4.21
C GLN A 150 -0.68 15.47 -4.31
N VAL A 151 -0.01 14.45 -4.85
CA VAL A 151 -0.56 13.09 -4.95
C VAL A 151 -0.95 12.55 -3.58
N ILE A 152 -0.08 12.64 -2.57
CA ILE A 152 -0.34 12.12 -1.21
C ILE A 152 -1.54 12.82 -0.53
N LYS A 153 -1.86 14.05 -0.93
CA LYS A 153 -2.98 14.82 -0.34
C LYS A 153 -4.31 14.60 -1.06
N GLU A 154 -4.28 14.16 -2.31
CA GLU A 154 -5.46 14.00 -3.18
C GLU A 154 -5.93 12.53 -3.29
N ASP A 155 -5.12 11.58 -2.82
CA ASP A 155 -5.43 10.15 -2.67
C ASP A 155 -6.26 9.89 -1.40
#